data_AF-A0A3N5S364-F1
#
_entry.id   AF-A0A3N5S364-F1
#
_cell.length_a   1.000
_cell.length_b   1.000
_cell.length_c   1.000
_cell.angle_alpha   90.00
_cell.angle_beta   90.00
_cell.angle_gamma   90.00
#
_symmetry.space_group_name_H-M   'P 1'
#
loop_
_entity.id
_entity.type
_entity.pdbx_description
1 polymer ?
#
loop_
_entity_poly.entity_id
_entity_poly.type
_entity_poly.pdbx_seq_one_letter_code
_entity_poly.pdbx_strand_id
1 'polypeptide(L)'
;EYAAGDVLHLLPLRRVLSQRLAGKGLIEEAHKAHRTLENISFKPKSDPHLRLPGANRLPSAARTRLKRLYHVREQIAESLDLPPFKILANEVLVAAAKNPPPGRAAWHALKGMTRFARSRIAELEAALADTPAK
;
A
#
# COMPACT_ATOMS: atom_id res chain seq x y z
N GLU A 1 22.65 -13.89 11.28
CA GLU A 1 23.34 -14.35 10.06
C GLU A 1 22.64 -13.97 8.74
N TYR A 2 21.30 -14.03 8.65
CA TYR A 2 20.56 -13.78 7.38
C TYR A 2 20.92 -12.48 6.63
N ALA A 3 20.91 -11.31 7.28
CA ALA A 3 21.15 -10.04 6.61
C ALA A 3 22.61 -9.83 6.13
N ALA A 4 23.58 -10.49 6.78
CA ALA A 4 24.98 -10.40 6.38
C ALA A 4 25.25 -11.23 5.11
N GLY A 5 24.58 -12.38 4.98
CA GLY A 5 24.67 -13.25 3.81
C GLY A 5 24.21 -12.56 2.52
N ASP A 6 23.23 -11.66 2.61
CA ASP A 6 22.70 -10.91 1.46
C ASP A 6 23.74 -10.02 0.79
N VAL A 7 24.73 -9.53 1.53
CA VAL A 7 25.74 -8.59 1.02
C VAL A 7 27.14 -9.19 0.89
N LEU A 8 27.47 -10.21 1.69
CA LEU A 8 28.81 -10.80 1.76
C LEU A 8 29.35 -11.26 0.41
N HIS A 9 28.46 -11.78 -0.45
CA HIS A 9 28.84 -12.37 -1.73
C HIS A 9 28.60 -11.46 -2.94
N LEU A 10 28.03 -10.26 -2.77
CA LEU A 10 27.67 -9.39 -3.89
C LEU A 10 28.90 -8.85 -4.65
N LEU A 11 29.98 -8.48 -3.96
CA LEU A 11 31.19 -7.97 -4.62
C LEU A 11 31.93 -9.04 -5.44
N PRO A 12 32.17 -10.26 -4.91
CA PRO A 12 32.67 -11.37 -5.71
C PRO A 12 31.76 -11.70 -6.91
N LEU A 13 30.44 -11.77 -6.69
CA LEU A 13 29.48 -12.09 -7.74
C LEU A 13 29.50 -11.04 -8.86
N ARG A 14 29.53 -9.75 -8.51
CA ARG A 14 29.65 -8.65 -9.46
C ARG A 14 30.88 -8.82 -10.35
N ARG A 15 32.04 -9.15 -9.78
CA ARG A 15 33.28 -9.36 -10.55
C ARG A 15 33.12 -10.47 -11.59
N VAL A 16 32.58 -11.62 -11.19
CA VAL A 16 32.37 -12.77 -12.09
C VAL A 16 31.38 -12.41 -13.21
N LEU A 17 30.28 -11.74 -12.87
CA LEU A 17 29.28 -11.35 -13.86
C LEU A 17 29.81 -10.29 -14.83
N SER A 18 30.55 -9.28 -14.35
CA SER A 18 31.16 -8.25 -15.20
C SER A 18 32.15 -8.86 -16.21
N GLN A 19 32.97 -9.82 -15.79
CA GLN A 19 33.89 -10.53 -16.70
C GLN A 19 33.14 -11.31 -17.78
N ARG A 20 32.07 -12.03 -17.40
CA ARG A 20 31.23 -12.78 -18.34
C ARG A 20 30.50 -11.87 -19.33
N LEU A 21 30.01 -10.72 -18.88
CA LEU A 21 29.36 -9.71 -19.72
C LEU A 21 30.36 -9.09 -20.70
N ALA A 22 31.55 -8.72 -20.24
CA ALA A 22 32.62 -8.21 -21.09
C ALA A 22 33.03 -9.22 -22.15
N GLY A 23 33.22 -10.49 -21.79
CA GLY A 23 33.54 -11.57 -22.73
C GLY A 23 32.45 -11.83 -23.79
N LYS A 24 31.21 -11.38 -23.53
CA LYS A 24 30.10 -11.43 -24.49
C LYS A 24 29.83 -10.11 -25.22
N GLY A 25 30.62 -9.06 -24.95
CA GLY A 25 30.41 -7.72 -25.51
C GLY A 25 29.14 -7.00 -24.98
N LEU A 26 28.60 -7.43 -23.83
CA LEU A 26 27.33 -6.93 -23.28
C LEU A 26 27.50 -5.94 -22.12
N ILE A 27 28.73 -5.55 -21.79
CA ILE A 27 29.02 -4.73 -20.61
C ILE A 27 28.36 -3.35 -20.66
N GLU A 28 28.35 -2.72 -21.84
CA GLU A 28 27.72 -1.40 -22.02
C GLU A 28 26.21 -1.45 -21.91
N GLU A 29 25.59 -2.52 -22.41
CA GLU A 29 24.14 -2.71 -22.30
C GLU A 29 23.73 -2.92 -20.84
N ALA A 30 24.52 -3.69 -20.08
CA ALA A 30 24.31 -3.86 -18.65
C ALA A 30 24.43 -2.52 -17.89
N HIS A 31 25.44 -1.69 -18.21
CA HIS A 31 25.58 -0.37 -17.60
C HIS A 31 24.41 0.58 -17.94
N LYS A 32 23.88 0.52 -19.17
CA LYS A 32 22.66 1.28 -19.51
C LYS A 32 21.48 0.83 -18.66
N ALA A 33 21.26 -0.48 -18.51
CA ALA A 33 20.18 -1.02 -17.69
C ALA A 33 20.31 -0.59 -16.22
N HIS A 34 21.52 -0.61 -15.65
CA HIS A 34 21.76 -0.10 -14.29
C HIS A 34 21.39 1.38 -14.17
N ARG A 35 21.86 2.23 -15.10
CA ARG A 35 21.49 3.65 -15.12
C ARG A 35 19.98 3.85 -15.21
N THR A 36 19.26 3.03 -15.98
CA THR A 36 17.80 3.11 -16.03
C THR A 36 17.17 2.82 -14.66
N LEU A 37 17.67 1.81 -13.94
CA LEU A 37 17.19 1.46 -12.60
C LEU A 37 17.53 2.52 -11.56
N GLU A 38 18.73 3.10 -11.60
CA GLU A 38 19.17 4.18 -10.72
C GLU A 38 18.30 5.45 -10.86
N ASN A 39 17.71 5.66 -12.04
CA ASN A 39 16.85 6.81 -12.33
C ASN A 39 15.35 6.55 -12.08
N ILE A 40 14.97 5.40 -11.52
CA ILE A 40 13.57 5.13 -11.15
C ILE A 40 13.19 6.03 -9.98
N SER A 41 12.24 6.95 -10.22
CA SER A 41 11.59 7.73 -9.18
C SER A 41 10.26 7.11 -8.76
N PHE A 42 9.95 7.18 -7.46
CA PHE A 42 8.63 6.80 -6.98
C PHE A 42 7.58 7.75 -7.55
N LYS A 43 6.63 7.18 -8.29
CA LYS A 43 5.43 7.89 -8.75
C LYS A 43 4.21 7.26 -8.07
N PRO A 44 3.45 8.03 -7.26
CA PRO A 44 2.21 7.53 -6.70
C PRO A 44 1.28 7.15 -7.84
N LYS A 45 0.67 5.96 -7.72
CA LYS A 45 -0.24 5.45 -8.74
C LYS A 45 -1.56 6.23 -8.68
N SER A 46 -2.23 6.38 -9.82
CA SER A 46 -3.60 6.87 -9.83
C SER A 46 -4.52 5.90 -9.08
N ASP A 47 -5.39 6.45 -8.23
CA ASP A 47 -6.46 5.75 -7.52
C ASP A 47 -6.04 4.44 -6.83
N PRO A 48 -5.10 4.49 -5.86
CA PRO A 48 -4.56 3.30 -5.20
C PRO A 48 -5.63 2.44 -4.51
N HIS A 49 -6.72 3.07 -4.04
CA HIS A 49 -7.88 2.43 -3.44
C HIS A 49 -8.57 1.41 -4.38
N LEU A 50 -8.50 1.59 -5.71
CA LEU A 50 -9.10 0.66 -6.68
C LEU A 50 -8.29 -0.62 -6.89
N ARG A 51 -7.02 -0.65 -6.46
CA ARG A 51 -6.17 -1.84 -6.54
C ARG A 51 -6.41 -2.82 -5.39
N LEU A 52 -7.19 -2.43 -4.39
CA LEU A 52 -7.53 -3.31 -3.29
C LEU A 52 -8.36 -4.50 -3.80
N PRO A 53 -8.07 -5.73 -3.34
CA PRO A 53 -8.89 -6.89 -3.68
C PRO A 53 -10.37 -6.63 -3.41
N GLY A 54 -11.22 -6.82 -4.42
CA GLY A 54 -12.66 -6.59 -4.33
C GLY A 54 -13.14 -5.16 -4.61
N ALA A 55 -12.26 -4.15 -4.67
CA ALA A 55 -12.63 -2.76 -4.95
C ALA A 55 -13.30 -2.59 -6.33
N ASN A 56 -12.80 -3.29 -7.35
CA ASN A 56 -13.37 -3.26 -8.70
C ASN A 56 -14.79 -3.82 -8.80
N ARG A 57 -15.23 -4.64 -7.84
CA ARG A 57 -16.60 -5.20 -7.82
C ARG A 57 -17.59 -4.30 -7.09
N LEU A 58 -17.13 -3.20 -6.50
CA LEU A 58 -17.99 -2.27 -5.78
C LEU A 58 -18.81 -1.39 -6.75
N PRO A 59 -20.09 -1.11 -6.43
CA PRO A 59 -20.87 -0.07 -7.08
C PRO A 59 -20.21 1.31 -6.94
N SER A 60 -20.52 2.24 -7.85
CA SER A 60 -19.94 3.59 -7.89
C SER A 60 -19.96 4.31 -6.54
N ALA A 61 -21.12 4.33 -5.86
CA ALA A 61 -21.26 4.94 -4.54
C ALA A 61 -20.35 4.30 -3.47
N ALA A 62 -20.17 2.99 -3.51
CA ALA A 62 -19.27 2.28 -2.60
C ALA A 62 -17.79 2.54 -2.92
N ARG A 63 -17.43 2.76 -4.20
CA ARG A 63 -16.06 3.18 -4.58
C ARG A 63 -15.73 4.58 -4.06
N THR A 64 -16.68 5.52 -4.10
CA THR A 64 -16.50 6.86 -3.52
C THR A 64 -16.25 6.79 -2.01
N ARG A 65 -17.03 5.98 -1.29
CA ARG A 65 -16.79 5.72 0.14
C ARG A 65 -15.44 5.05 0.38
N LEU A 66 -15.07 4.08 -0.45
CA LEU A 66 -13.77 3.41 -0.35
C LEU A 66 -12.62 4.39 -0.53
N LYS A 67 -12.71 5.33 -1.47
CA LYS A 67 -11.70 6.37 -1.67
C LYS A 67 -11.46 7.18 -0.40
N ARG A 68 -12.53 7.63 0.25
CA ARG A 68 -12.45 8.42 1.50
C ARG A 68 -11.89 7.61 2.66
N LEU A 69 -12.46 6.42 2.88
CA LEU A 69 -11.98 5.49 3.89
C LEU A 69 -10.49 5.14 3.70
N TYR A 70 -10.07 4.96 2.45
CA TYR A 70 -8.66 4.74 2.11
C TYR A 70 -7.82 5.92 2.55
N HIS A 71 -8.14 7.15 2.13
CA HIS A 71 -7.36 8.33 2.49
C HIS A 71 -7.26 8.55 4.00
N VAL A 72 -8.37 8.42 4.73
CA VAL A 72 -8.36 8.55 6.19
C VAL A 72 -7.52 7.46 6.84
N ARG A 73 -7.59 6.21 6.35
CA ARG A 73 -6.71 5.15 6.84
C ARG A 73 -5.24 5.46 6.61
N GLU A 74 -4.86 5.98 5.43
CA GLU A 74 -3.48 6.36 5.14
C GLU A 74 -3.01 7.48 6.09
N GLN A 75 -3.84 8.50 6.33
CA GLN A 75 -3.52 9.59 7.26
C GLN A 75 -3.35 9.09 8.70
N ILE A 76 -4.22 8.19 9.16
CA ILE A 76 -4.08 7.57 10.49
C ILE A 76 -2.78 6.77 10.55
N ALA A 77 -2.49 5.98 9.52
CA ALA A 77 -1.31 5.14 9.42
C ALA A 77 -0.02 5.98 9.48
N GLU A 78 0.04 7.07 8.71
CA GLU A 78 1.12 8.04 8.71
C GLU A 78 1.28 8.71 10.09
N SER A 79 0.18 9.15 10.71
CA SER A 79 0.22 9.80 12.03
C SER A 79 0.74 8.89 13.16
N LEU A 80 0.61 7.57 12.98
CA LEU A 80 1.02 6.56 13.95
C LEU A 80 2.34 5.88 13.58
N ASP A 81 2.94 6.24 12.44
CA ASP A 81 4.09 5.55 11.85
C ASP A 81 3.88 4.03 11.74
N LEU A 82 2.70 3.64 11.23
CA LEU A 82 2.30 2.26 11.06
C LEU A 82 1.92 1.99 9.61
N PRO A 83 2.12 0.75 9.11
CA PRO A 83 1.58 0.37 7.81
C PRO A 83 0.04 0.37 7.84
N PRO A 84 -0.64 0.83 6.77
CA PRO A 84 -2.10 1.01 6.76
C PRO A 84 -2.93 -0.22 7.11
N PHE A 85 -2.45 -1.42 6.75
CA PHE A 85 -3.14 -2.67 7.08
C PHE A 85 -3.18 -2.98 8.59
N LYS A 86 -2.28 -2.39 9.38
CA LYS A 86 -2.33 -2.47 10.86
C LYS A 86 -3.39 -1.55 11.46
N ILE A 87 -3.86 -0.55 10.71
CA ILE A 87 -5.03 0.23 11.10
C ILE A 87 -6.27 -0.58 10.76
N LEU A 88 -6.53 -0.78 9.48
CA LEU A 88 -7.65 -1.58 9.00
C LEU A 88 -7.22 -2.42 7.79
N ALA A 89 -7.43 -3.74 7.89
CA ALA A 89 -7.15 -4.66 6.81
C ALA A 89 -7.95 -4.29 5.54
N ASN A 90 -7.36 -4.55 4.37
CA ASN A 90 -7.95 -4.18 3.07
C ASN A 90 -9.36 -4.74 2.88
N GLU A 91 -9.59 -5.99 3.28
CA GLU A 91 -10.90 -6.66 3.15
C GLU A 91 -11.95 -5.97 4.02
N VAL A 92 -11.60 -5.58 5.25
CA VAL A 92 -12.50 -4.89 6.18
C VAL A 92 -12.80 -3.48 5.68
N LEU A 93 -11.81 -2.78 5.12
CA LEU A 93 -11.99 -1.47 4.50
C LEU A 93 -12.97 -1.53 3.32
N VAL A 94 -12.80 -2.53 2.43
CA VAL A 94 -13.68 -2.76 1.28
C VAL A 94 -15.09 -3.18 1.73
N ALA A 95 -15.19 -4.02 2.76
CA ALA A 95 -16.46 -4.44 3.33
C ALA A 95 -17.22 -3.27 3.97
N ALA A 96 -16.53 -2.42 4.74
CA ALA A 96 -17.11 -1.22 5.34
C ALA A 96 -17.54 -0.19 4.28
N ALA A 97 -16.81 -0.07 3.18
CA ALA A 97 -17.22 0.78 2.06
C ALA A 97 -18.49 0.24 1.35
N LYS A 98 -18.59 -1.09 1.21
CA LYS A 98 -19.75 -1.77 0.63
C LYS A 98 -20.98 -1.61 1.52
N ASN A 99 -20.86 -1.98 2.79
CA ASN A 99 -21.90 -1.94 3.82
C ASN A 99 -21.42 -1.08 5.01
N PRO A 100 -21.67 0.23 4.98
CA PRO A 100 -21.30 1.15 6.05
C PRO A 100 -21.80 0.70 7.42
N PRO A 101 -20.91 0.53 8.43
CA PRO A 101 -21.32 0.18 9.78
C PRO A 101 -22.15 1.32 10.42
N PRO A 102 -23.33 1.06 11.00
CA PRO A 102 -24.13 2.08 11.65
C PRO A 102 -23.57 2.41 13.03
N GLY A 103 -22.72 3.43 13.08
CA GLY A 103 -22.17 3.99 14.31
C GLY A 103 -21.10 3.14 15.00
N ARG A 104 -20.62 3.66 16.14
CA ARG A 104 -19.38 3.21 16.77
C ARG A 104 -19.42 1.76 17.26
N ALA A 105 -20.57 1.32 17.75
CA ALA A 105 -20.76 -0.06 18.21
C ALA A 105 -20.59 -1.08 17.07
N ALA A 106 -21.15 -0.77 15.88
CA ALA A 106 -21.01 -1.63 14.71
C ALA A 106 -19.57 -1.69 14.20
N TRP A 107 -18.83 -0.58 14.27
CA TRP A 107 -17.40 -0.56 13.97
C TRP A 107 -16.59 -1.45 14.92
N HIS A 108 -16.86 -1.39 16.22
CA HIS A 108 -16.18 -2.25 17.20
C HIS A 108 -16.45 -3.74 17.00
N ALA A 109 -17.62 -4.10 16.49
CA ALA A 109 -18.03 -5.47 16.20
C ALA A 109 -17.37 -6.05 14.93
N LEU A 110 -16.77 -5.21 14.07
CA LEU A 110 -16.12 -5.71 12.86
C LEU A 110 -14.93 -6.62 13.19
N LYS A 111 -14.95 -7.84 12.63
CA LYS A 111 -13.82 -8.76 12.68
C LYS A 111 -12.63 -8.14 11.94
N GLY A 112 -11.49 -8.03 12.61
CA GLY A 112 -10.28 -7.38 12.07
C GLY A 112 -10.08 -5.92 12.50
N MET A 113 -10.93 -5.40 13.40
CA MET A 113 -10.76 -4.09 14.01
C MET A 113 -9.60 -4.08 15.03
N THR A 114 -8.47 -3.48 14.64
CA THR A 114 -7.26 -3.38 15.46
C THR A 114 -7.40 -2.33 16.56
N ARG A 115 -6.54 -2.38 17.60
CA ARG A 115 -6.55 -1.36 18.67
C ARG A 115 -6.32 0.07 18.13
N PHE A 116 -5.57 0.20 17.04
CA PHE A 116 -5.23 1.49 16.43
C PHE A 116 -6.41 2.09 15.66
N ALA A 117 -7.18 1.25 14.96
CA ALA A 117 -8.42 1.72 14.34
C ALA A 117 -9.48 2.05 15.40
N ARG A 118 -9.55 1.30 16.51
CA ARG A 118 -10.49 1.57 17.62
C ARG A 118 -10.30 2.94 18.25
N SER A 119 -9.06 3.43 18.37
CA SER A 119 -8.80 4.76 18.94
C SER A 119 -9.15 5.91 17.98
N ARG A 120 -9.40 5.61 16.69
CA ARG A 120 -9.64 6.60 15.63
C ARG A 120 -10.96 6.36 14.88
N ILE A 121 -11.95 5.70 15.50
CA ILE A 121 -13.25 5.39 14.86
C ILE A 121 -13.98 6.66 14.40
N ALA A 122 -13.90 7.75 15.17
CA ALA A 122 -14.55 9.00 14.82
C ALA A 122 -14.13 9.52 13.43
N GLU A 123 -12.85 9.36 13.07
CA GLU A 123 -12.35 9.76 11.74
C GLU A 123 -12.87 8.83 10.63
N LEU A 124 -12.96 7.52 10.90
CA LEU A 124 -13.51 6.55 9.97
C LEU A 124 -15.03 6.75 9.75
N GLU A 125 -15.75 7.15 10.80
CA GLU A 125 -17.17 7.50 10.72
C GLU A 125 -17.38 8.80 9.92
N ALA A 126 -16.59 9.84 10.21
CA ALA A 126 -16.64 11.10 9.47
C ALA A 126 -16.41 10.88 7.97
N ALA A 127 -15.47 9.99 7.61
CA ALA A 127 -15.19 9.62 6.21
C ALA A 127 -16.40 9.03 5.46
N LEU A 128 -17.35 8.43 6.18
CA LEU A 128 -18.57 7.85 5.64
C LEU A 128 -19.76 8.83 5.65
N ALA A 129 -19.79 9.77 6.60
CA ALA A 129 -20.86 10.75 6.74
C ALA A 129 -20.81 11.85 5.67
N ASP A 130 -19.62 12.16 5.17
CA ASP A 130 -19.43 13.25 4.22
C ASP A 130 -20.03 12.87 2.85
N THR A 131 -21.25 13.32 2.56
CA THR A 131 -21.83 13.17 1.21
C THR A 131 -21.14 14.20 0.32
N PRO A 132 -20.58 13.86 -0.85
CA PRO A 132 -19.98 14.90 -1.68
C PRO A 132 -21.08 15.87 -2.08
N ALA A 133 -20.90 17.14 -1.72
CA ALA A 133 -21.65 18.23 -2.30
C ALA A 133 -21.56 18.11 -3.83
N LYS A 134 -22.73 18.28 -4.44
CA LYS A 134 -23.00 18.21 -5.87
C LYS A 134 -22.19 19.25 -6.63
#